data_AF-A0ABD8B562-F1
#
_entry.id   AF-A0ABD8B562-F1
#
_cell.length_a   1.000
_cell.length_b   1.000
_cell.length_c   1.000
_cell.angle_alpha   90.00
_cell.angle_beta   90.00
_cell.angle_gamma   90.00
#
_symmetry.space_group_name_H-M   'P 1'
#
loop_
_entity.id
_entity.type
_entity.pdbx_description
1 polymer ?
#
loop_
_entity_poly.entity_id
_entity_poly.type
_entity_poly.pdbx_seq_one_letter_code
_entity_poly.pdbx_strand_id
1 'polypeptide(L)'
;MLATGSRGSVDRDFWTDDDRPESALYLYKLIVSREASGRLLGTRLIDWVSRLAELEGRSWVRIDTWRTNTELHAYYERLGFKHMRTEAPPHRRSGWLAQRRAGELALPHDLLSVGSIDGRHGDTDPRVEVPSQRAETQTNGDLTSEKGTTP
;
A
#
# COMPACT_ATOMS: atom_id res chain seq x y z
N MET A 1 -15.93 -2.88 -11.39
CA MET A 1 -14.51 -2.72 -11.00
C MET A 1 -14.32 -1.30 -10.49
N LEU A 2 -13.91 -1.11 -9.23
CA LEU A 2 -13.87 0.24 -8.60
C LEU A 2 -12.53 0.96 -8.81
N ALA A 3 -11.41 0.24 -8.79
CA ALA A 3 -10.09 0.73 -9.20
C ALA A 3 -9.16 -0.42 -9.61
N THR A 4 -8.14 -0.10 -10.39
CA THR A 4 -7.04 -1.00 -10.78
C THR A 4 -5.73 -0.23 -10.73
N GLY A 5 -4.68 -0.87 -10.26
CA GLY A 5 -3.29 -0.42 -10.42
C GLY A 5 -2.41 -1.63 -10.71
N SER A 6 -1.41 -1.46 -11.56
CA SER A 6 -0.47 -2.53 -11.91
C SER A 6 0.91 -2.19 -11.38
N ARG A 7 1.57 -3.18 -10.79
CA ARG A 7 3.02 -3.14 -10.57
C ARG A 7 3.71 -3.81 -11.75
N GLY A 8 4.88 -3.33 -12.13
CA GLY A 8 5.66 -3.91 -13.21
C GLY A 8 7.17 -3.77 -12.99
N SER A 9 7.93 -4.35 -13.90
CA SER A 9 9.36 -4.07 -14.01
C SER A 9 9.60 -2.60 -14.33
N VAL A 10 10.83 -2.14 -14.11
CA VAL A 10 11.28 -0.82 -14.54
C VAL A 10 11.06 -0.62 -16.05
N ASP A 11 10.46 0.51 -16.45
CA ASP A 11 10.40 0.91 -17.86
C ASP A 11 11.72 1.57 -18.27
N ARG A 12 12.52 0.85 -19.05
CA ARG A 12 13.86 1.27 -19.49
C ARG A 12 13.86 2.35 -20.56
N ASP A 13 12.69 2.72 -21.10
CA ASP A 13 12.57 3.94 -21.93
C ASP A 13 12.73 5.22 -21.08
N PHE A 14 12.59 5.12 -19.75
CA PHE A 14 12.59 6.27 -18.85
C PHE A 14 13.61 6.17 -17.72
N TRP A 15 13.74 5.00 -17.11
CA TRP A 15 14.53 4.80 -15.89
C TRP A 15 15.84 4.07 -16.19
N THR A 16 16.95 4.74 -15.90
CA THR A 16 18.31 4.22 -16.15
C THR A 16 18.89 3.59 -14.89
N ASP A 17 20.07 2.98 -14.99
CA ASP A 17 20.75 2.43 -13.82
C ASP A 17 21.19 3.52 -12.82
N ASP A 18 21.40 4.75 -13.28
CA ASP A 18 21.69 5.90 -12.40
C ASP A 18 20.53 6.22 -11.44
N ASP A 19 19.29 5.88 -11.85
CA ASP A 19 18.13 6.01 -10.99
C ASP A 19 18.07 4.93 -9.89
N ARG A 20 18.94 3.91 -9.91
CA ARG A 20 18.92 2.76 -8.98
C ARG A 20 17.54 2.10 -8.95
N PRO A 21 17.10 1.45 -10.04
CA PRO A 21 15.74 0.97 -10.18
C PRO A 21 15.30 -0.04 -9.11
N GLU A 22 16.25 -0.79 -8.55
CA GLU A 22 16.04 -1.68 -7.41
C GLU A 22 15.65 -0.94 -6.12
N SER A 23 15.88 0.37 -6.01
CA SER A 23 15.47 1.14 -4.83
C SER A 23 13.97 1.49 -4.82
N ALA A 24 13.21 1.13 -5.87
CA ALA A 24 11.86 1.61 -6.05
C ALA A 24 10.85 0.52 -6.47
N LEU A 25 9.58 0.78 -6.14
CA LEU A 25 8.41 0.09 -6.68
C LEU A 25 7.77 0.97 -7.76
N TYR A 26 7.52 0.40 -8.94
CA TYR A 26 6.94 1.11 -10.06
C TYR A 26 5.44 0.88 -10.19
N LEU A 27 4.66 1.97 -10.16
CA LEU A 27 3.21 1.95 -10.27
C LEU A 27 2.78 2.41 -11.67
N TYR A 28 2.02 1.56 -12.35
CA TYR A 28 1.50 1.81 -13.69
C TYR A 28 -0.02 1.65 -13.75
N LYS A 29 -0.64 2.28 -14.75
CA LYS A 29 -2.07 2.08 -15.12
C LYS A 29 -3.03 2.21 -13.93
N LEU A 30 -2.86 3.26 -13.12
CA LEU A 30 -3.82 3.60 -12.07
C LEU A 30 -5.12 4.11 -12.71
N ILE A 31 -6.18 3.31 -12.64
CA ILE A 31 -7.50 3.65 -13.17
C ILE A 31 -8.50 3.53 -12.03
N VAL A 32 -9.25 4.60 -11.75
CA VAL A 32 -10.34 4.62 -10.76
C VAL A 32 -11.65 4.88 -11.49
N SER A 33 -12.69 4.10 -11.19
CA SER A 33 -14.02 4.33 -11.75
C SER A 33 -14.56 5.70 -11.33
N ARG A 34 -15.18 6.41 -12.28
CA ARG A 34 -15.85 7.70 -12.02
C ARG A 34 -17.02 7.55 -11.04
N GLU A 35 -17.68 6.41 -11.02
CA GLU A 35 -18.76 6.11 -10.06
C GLU A 35 -18.23 5.96 -8.62
N ALA A 36 -16.92 5.73 -8.47
CA ALA A 36 -16.21 5.72 -7.19
C ALA A 36 -15.48 7.04 -6.90
N SER A 37 -15.63 8.05 -7.78
CA SER A 37 -15.09 9.38 -7.53
C SER A 37 -15.70 9.95 -6.24
N GLY A 38 -14.87 10.52 -5.37
CA GLY A 38 -15.28 10.99 -4.04
C GLY A 38 -14.94 10.05 -2.88
N ARG A 39 -14.60 8.77 -3.11
CA ARG A 39 -14.14 7.84 -2.05
C ARG A 39 -12.63 7.81 -1.85
N LEU A 40 -11.91 8.76 -2.48
CA LEU A 40 -10.46 8.89 -2.45
C LEU A 40 -9.70 7.59 -2.78
N LEU A 41 -10.32 6.71 -3.58
CA LEU A 41 -9.81 5.36 -3.82
C LEU A 41 -8.43 5.36 -4.51
N GLY A 42 -8.18 6.34 -5.39
CA GLY A 42 -6.86 6.54 -5.98
C GLY A 42 -5.79 6.86 -4.93
N THR A 43 -6.08 7.77 -4.01
CA THR A 43 -5.19 8.12 -2.89
C THR A 43 -4.91 6.91 -2.02
N ARG A 44 -5.97 6.18 -1.61
CA ARG A 44 -5.82 5.01 -0.75
C ARG A 44 -5.03 3.88 -1.41
N LEU A 45 -5.16 3.70 -2.73
CA LEU A 45 -4.33 2.74 -3.46
C LEU A 45 -2.86 3.16 -3.49
N ILE A 46 -2.58 4.45 -3.71
CA ILE A 46 -1.21 4.97 -3.71
C ILE A 46 -0.58 4.82 -2.32
N ASP A 47 -1.32 5.11 -1.25
CA ASP A 47 -0.87 4.91 0.14
C ASP A 47 -0.59 3.44 0.43
N TRP A 48 -1.45 2.53 -0.05
CA TRP A 48 -1.20 1.10 0.04
C TRP A 48 0.08 0.68 -0.71
N VAL A 49 0.31 1.19 -1.93
CA VAL A 49 1.54 0.93 -2.69
C VAL A 49 2.76 1.50 -1.98
N SER A 50 2.65 2.68 -1.36
CA SER A 50 3.72 3.32 -0.58
C SER A 50 4.15 2.45 0.60
N ARG A 51 3.17 1.90 1.33
CA ARG A 51 3.44 0.97 2.43
C ARG A 51 3.99 -0.36 1.94
N LEU A 52 3.48 -0.88 0.82
CA LEU A 52 4.02 -2.10 0.21
C LEU A 52 5.49 -1.93 -0.18
N ALA A 53 5.85 -0.79 -0.78
CA ALA A 53 7.24 -0.49 -1.14
C ALA A 53 8.16 -0.51 0.09
N GLU A 54 7.72 0.07 1.22
CA GLU A 54 8.46 0.05 2.48
C GLU A 54 8.63 -1.38 3.03
N LEU A 55 7.55 -2.17 3.03
CA LEU A 55 7.59 -3.57 3.46
C LEU A 55 8.49 -4.46 2.58
N GLU A 56 8.63 -4.11 1.30
CA GLU A 56 9.56 -4.77 0.37
C GLU A 56 10.99 -4.21 0.44
N GLY A 57 11.29 -3.33 1.41
CA GLY A 57 12.62 -2.73 1.60
C GLY A 57 13.01 -1.72 0.52
N ARG A 58 12.04 -1.21 -0.25
CA ARG A 58 12.25 -0.16 -1.25
C ARG A 58 12.17 1.21 -0.58
N SER A 59 12.93 2.17 -1.10
CA SER A 59 12.95 3.55 -0.61
C SER A 59 11.91 4.45 -1.29
N TRP A 60 11.41 4.04 -2.46
CA TRP A 60 10.62 4.91 -3.32
C TRP A 60 9.45 4.18 -3.99
N VAL A 61 8.38 4.92 -4.23
CA VAL A 61 7.39 4.61 -5.27
C VAL A 61 7.64 5.55 -6.44
N ARG A 62 7.69 5.01 -7.66
CA ARG A 62 7.97 5.77 -8.89
C ARG A 62 6.85 5.61 -9.91
N ILE A 63 6.58 6.70 -10.63
CA ILE A 63 5.56 6.77 -11.68
C ILE A 63 6.13 7.49 -12.91
N ASP A 64 5.67 7.09 -14.09
CA ASP A 64 5.71 7.88 -15.31
C ASP A 64 4.28 8.17 -15.76
N THR A 65 3.99 9.44 -16.06
CA THR A 65 2.64 9.84 -16.49
C THR A 65 2.71 10.70 -17.74
N TRP A 66 1.54 10.97 -18.32
CA TRP A 66 1.42 11.75 -19.55
C TRP A 66 2.05 13.14 -19.36
N ARG A 67 3.03 13.44 -20.22
CA ARG A 67 3.92 14.61 -20.12
C ARG A 67 3.23 15.97 -20.06
N THR A 68 2.04 16.09 -20.63
CA THR A 68 1.35 17.38 -20.81
C THR A 68 0.10 17.50 -19.94
N ASN A 69 -0.21 16.50 -19.11
CA ASN A 69 -1.39 16.53 -18.25
C ASN A 69 -1.05 17.15 -16.89
N THR A 70 -0.99 18.48 -16.86
CA THR A 70 -0.61 19.25 -15.66
C THR A 70 -1.57 19.06 -14.48
N GLU A 71 -2.85 18.80 -14.74
CA GLU A 71 -3.82 18.46 -13.68
C GLU A 71 -3.47 17.15 -12.99
N LEU A 72 -3.03 16.15 -13.77
CA LEU A 72 -2.57 14.87 -13.24
C LEU A 72 -1.26 15.02 -12.45
N HIS A 73 -0.34 15.87 -12.91
CA HIS A 73 0.89 16.18 -12.17
C HIS A 73 0.56 16.79 -10.81
N ALA A 74 -0.25 17.84 -10.80
CA ALA A 74 -0.69 18.51 -9.58
C ALA A 74 -1.43 17.54 -8.62
N TYR A 75 -2.20 16.59 -9.17
CA TYR A 75 -2.81 15.53 -8.39
C TYR A 75 -1.76 14.67 -7.68
N TYR A 76 -0.76 14.16 -8.38
CA TYR A 76 0.28 13.34 -7.77
C TYR A 76 1.16 14.13 -6.79
N GLU A 77 1.45 15.39 -7.07
CA GLU A 77 2.19 16.27 -6.17
C GLU A 77 1.47 16.48 -4.83
N ARG A 78 0.14 16.67 -4.84
CA ARG A 78 -0.68 16.70 -3.61
C ARG A 78 -0.65 15.38 -2.82
N LEU A 79 -0.29 14.28 -3.47
CA LEU A 79 -0.14 12.97 -2.84
C LEU A 79 1.30 12.68 -2.41
N GLY A 80 2.18 13.69 -2.37
CA GLY A 80 3.54 13.55 -1.88
C GLY A 80 4.56 13.11 -2.94
N PHE A 81 4.15 12.97 -4.20
CA PHE A 81 5.12 12.78 -5.27
C PHE A 81 5.90 14.06 -5.53
N LYS A 82 7.20 13.90 -5.75
CA LYS A 82 8.11 14.95 -6.19
C LYS A 82 8.49 14.68 -7.63
N HIS A 83 8.29 15.67 -8.49
CA HIS A 83 8.78 15.62 -9.86
C HIS A 83 10.31 15.44 -9.86
N MET A 84 10.79 14.56 -10.74
CA MET A 84 12.22 14.32 -10.94
C MET A 84 12.70 14.96 -12.23
N ARG A 85 12.09 14.57 -13.36
CA ARG A 85 12.42 15.08 -14.69
C ARG A 85 11.30 14.75 -15.68
N THR A 86 11.35 15.37 -16.85
CA THR A 86 10.44 15.06 -17.95
C THR A 86 11.24 14.56 -19.14
N GLU A 87 11.04 13.30 -19.50
CA GLU A 87 11.65 12.64 -20.66
C GLU A 87 10.69 12.62 -21.83
N ALA A 88 11.18 12.73 -23.07
CA ALA A 88 10.31 12.80 -24.25
C ALA A 88 10.61 11.78 -25.37
N PRO A 89 10.67 10.46 -25.11
CA PRO A 89 10.87 9.48 -26.17
C PRO A 89 9.77 9.58 -27.24
N PRO A 90 10.12 9.56 -28.55
CA PRO A 90 9.18 9.85 -29.64
C PRO A 90 7.94 8.94 -29.69
N HIS A 91 8.10 7.66 -29.31
CA HIS A 91 7.04 6.64 -29.34
C HIS A 91 6.16 6.62 -28.08
N ARG A 92 6.41 7.50 -27.10
CA ARG A 92 5.66 7.55 -25.85
C ARG A 92 4.99 8.91 -25.67
N ARG A 93 3.82 8.89 -25.03
CA ARG A 93 3.13 10.09 -24.52
C ARG A 93 3.39 10.31 -23.02
N SER A 94 3.79 9.26 -22.30
CA SER A 94 4.28 9.37 -20.93
C SER A 94 5.73 9.88 -20.90
N GLY A 95 6.16 10.29 -19.72
CA GLY A 95 7.52 10.75 -19.46
C GLY A 95 7.62 11.87 -18.44
N TRP A 96 6.53 12.31 -17.81
CA TRP A 96 6.64 13.07 -16.56
C TRP A 96 6.94 12.07 -15.44
N LEU A 97 8.17 12.10 -14.93
CA LEU A 97 8.68 11.14 -13.95
C LEU A 97 8.67 11.77 -12.56
N ALA A 98 8.12 11.03 -11.60
CA ALA A 98 8.04 11.48 -10.22
C ALA A 98 8.23 10.33 -9.24
N GLN A 99 8.65 10.68 -8.01
CA GLN A 99 8.85 9.72 -6.94
C GLN A 99 8.26 10.19 -5.61
N ARG A 100 7.79 9.25 -4.81
CA ARG A 100 7.29 9.45 -3.44
C ARG A 100 8.09 8.57 -2.48
N ARG A 101 8.38 9.03 -1.27
CA ARG A 101 9.05 8.21 -0.25
C ARG A 101 8.16 7.01 0.08
N ALA A 102 8.76 5.82 0.14
CA ALA A 102 8.07 4.66 0.67
C ALA A 102 7.66 4.90 2.14
N GLY A 103 6.49 4.38 2.53
CA GLY A 103 5.90 4.61 3.86
C GLY A 103 5.18 5.94 4.05
N GLU A 104 5.32 6.90 3.11
CA GLU A 104 4.57 8.15 3.18
C GLU A 104 3.09 7.91 2.86
N LEU A 105 2.18 8.45 3.69
CA LEU A 105 0.73 8.28 3.59
C LEU A 105 0.02 9.63 3.52
N ALA A 106 -0.92 9.78 2.59
CA ALA A 106 -1.73 10.99 2.44
C ALA A 106 -3.02 10.90 3.28
N LEU A 107 -3.50 9.67 3.52
CA LEU A 107 -4.65 9.32 4.35
C LEU A 107 -4.25 8.22 5.36
N PRO A 108 -3.45 8.55 6.40
CA PRO A 108 -2.93 7.56 7.34
C PRO A 108 -4.01 6.79 8.11
N HIS A 109 -5.20 7.36 8.26
CA HIS A 109 -6.33 6.77 8.99
C HIS A 109 -7.35 6.05 8.09
N ASP A 110 -7.19 6.07 6.76
CA ASP A 110 -8.13 5.46 5.81
C ASP A 110 -7.39 4.54 4.81
N LEU A 111 -6.53 3.68 5.33
CA LEU A 111 -5.80 2.72 4.52
C LEU A 111 -6.74 1.65 3.92
N LEU A 112 -6.35 1.10 2.76
CA LEU A 112 -7.01 -0.11 2.26
C LEU A 112 -6.58 -1.30 3.10
N SER A 113 -7.54 -1.96 3.74
CA SER A 113 -7.34 -3.28 4.33
C SER A 113 -7.28 -4.32 3.23
N VAL A 114 -6.22 -5.12 3.21
CA VAL A 114 -6.16 -6.32 2.36
C VAL A 114 -6.97 -7.40 3.07
N GLY A 115 -8.16 -7.70 2.57
CA GLY A 115 -8.85 -8.93 2.92
C GLY A 115 -8.18 -10.09 2.20
N SER A 116 -7.86 -11.19 2.89
CA SER A 116 -7.56 -12.43 2.18
C SER A 116 -8.82 -12.83 1.43
N ILE A 117 -8.73 -12.99 0.11
CA ILE A 117 -9.79 -13.65 -0.66
C ILE A 117 -9.69 -15.16 -0.40
N ASP A 118 -9.87 -15.57 0.85
CA ASP A 118 -10.05 -16.98 1.17
C ASP A 118 -11.42 -17.36 0.62
N GLY A 119 -11.42 -18.17 -0.44
CA GLY A 119 -12.63 -18.69 -1.05
C GLY A 119 -13.47 -19.43 0.00
N ARG A 120 -14.52 -18.79 0.49
CA ARG A 120 -15.65 -19.43 1.14
C ARG A 120 -16.93 -18.82 0.60
N HIS A 121 -17.52 -19.52 -0.37
CA HIS A 121 -18.96 -19.62 -0.45
C HIS A 121 -19.43 -20.27 0.85
N GLY A 122 -20.39 -19.64 1.52
CA GLY A 122 -21.10 -20.24 2.65
C GLY A 122 -20.99 -19.45 3.95
N ASP A 123 -22.00 -18.60 4.11
CA ASP A 123 -22.83 -18.53 5.31
C ASP A 123 -22.40 -17.64 6.50
N THR A 124 -23.37 -16.77 6.82
CA THR A 124 -23.68 -16.04 8.05
C THR A 124 -22.62 -15.24 8.81
N ASP A 125 -22.81 -13.92 8.71
CA ASP A 125 -22.52 -12.90 9.73
C ASP A 125 -22.89 -13.37 11.16
N PRO A 126 -22.01 -13.14 12.14
CA PRO A 126 -22.50 -12.45 13.32
C PRO A 126 -21.58 -11.32 13.77
N ARG A 127 -22.14 -10.11 13.72
CA ARG A 127 -22.15 -9.07 14.77
C ARG A 127 -20.99 -9.17 15.77
N VAL A 128 -20.12 -8.17 15.69
CA VAL A 128 -19.15 -7.82 16.73
C VAL A 128 -19.90 -7.48 18.02
N GLU A 129 -20.05 -8.45 18.93
CA GLU A 129 -20.32 -8.20 20.34
C GLU A 129 -18.98 -8.07 21.07
N VAL A 130 -18.77 -6.89 21.67
CA VAL A 130 -17.72 -6.66 22.65
C VAL A 130 -18.38 -6.71 24.03
N PRO A 131 -17.98 -7.64 24.92
CA PRO A 131 -18.24 -7.48 26.34
C PRO A 131 -16.98 -7.13 27.14
N SER A 132 -17.17 -6.13 27.98
CA SER A 132 -16.25 -5.54 28.96
C SER A 132 -15.94 -6.44 30.16
N GLN A 133 -14.72 -6.27 30.67
CA GLN A 133 -14.22 -6.43 32.05
C GLN A 133 -15.20 -6.92 33.15
N ARG A 134 -14.79 -7.94 33.94
CA ARG A 134 -14.20 -7.84 35.32
C ARG A 134 -14.57 -9.05 36.22
N ALA A 135 -13.68 -9.28 37.19
CA ALA A 135 -13.84 -9.95 38.49
C ALA A 135 -13.86 -11.50 38.44
N GLU A 136 -12.87 -12.16 39.08
CA GLU A 136 -12.98 -12.82 40.40
C GLU A 136 -13.51 -14.27 40.22
N THR A 137 -13.09 -15.36 40.86
CA THR A 137 -12.17 -15.74 41.94
C THR A 137 -12.14 -17.28 41.91
N GLN A 138 -11.23 -17.91 42.69
CA GLN A 138 -11.23 -19.32 43.13
C GLN A 138 -10.77 -20.36 42.08
N THR A 139 -10.12 -21.49 42.40
CA THR A 139 -9.33 -21.99 43.54
C THR A 139 -8.96 -23.43 43.17
N ASN A 140 -7.71 -23.81 43.46
CA ASN A 140 -7.13 -25.13 43.72
C ASN A 140 -7.55 -26.37 42.89
N GLY A 141 -6.51 -27.05 42.40
CA GLY A 141 -6.51 -28.47 42.05
C GLY A 141 -5.07 -28.98 41.98
N ASP A 142 -4.63 -29.54 43.11
CA ASP A 142 -3.32 -30.14 43.39
C ASP A 142 -3.04 -31.39 42.53
N LEU A 143 -1.79 -31.60 42.11
CA LEU A 143 -1.24 -32.89 41.63
C LEU A 143 0.31 -32.82 41.60
N THR A 144 0.88 -33.22 42.74
CA THR A 144 2.14 -33.94 42.96
C THR A 144 3.11 -34.16 41.80
N SER A 145 4.38 -33.79 42.00
CA SER A 145 5.49 -34.77 41.99
C SER A 145 6.80 -34.17 42.48
N GLU A 146 7.45 -34.97 43.31
CA GLU A 146 8.68 -34.76 44.03
C GLU A 146 9.90 -34.64 43.10
N LYS A 147 10.85 -33.77 43.46
CA LYS A 147 12.28 -33.98 43.17
C LYS A 147 13.11 -33.43 44.32
N GLY A 148 13.79 -34.35 45.01
CA GLY A 148 14.88 -34.02 45.92
C GLY A 148 16.15 -33.61 45.17
N THR A 149 16.99 -32.83 45.83
CA THR A 149 18.47 -32.90 45.83
C THR A 149 18.98 -32.02 46.98
N THR A 150 19.79 -32.64 47.83
CA THR A 150 20.47 -32.12 49.04
C THR A 150 21.66 -31.21 48.65
N PRO A 151 22.29 -30.51 49.62
CA PRO A 151 22.90 -29.17 49.46
C PRO A 151 24.29 -29.13 48.82
#